data_AF-A0AAV5ISV9-F1
#
_entry.id   AF-A0AAV5ISV9-F1
#
_cell.length_a   1.000
_cell.length_b   1.000
_cell.length_c   1.000
_cell.angle_alpha   90.00
_cell.angle_beta   90.00
_cell.angle_gamma   90.00
#
_symmetry.space_group_name_H-M   'P 1'
#
loop_
_entity.id
_entity.type
_entity.pdbx_description
1 polymer ?
#
loop_
_entity_poly.entity_id
_entity_poly.type
_entity_poly.pdbx_seq_one_letter_code
_entity_poly.pdbx_strand_id
1 'polypeptide(L)'
;MEKQKISIYRERLDKTLASAELTNEETLEILIKNQILQTSQHEKDGFSENVLKKRTAEVSNFLNMLRSASVNDLELSKTREASHGEWKLKQDSEEFRVMYREGPQGTPFHSLLVEGYVDGPVDVCKFVG
;
A
#
# COMPACT_ATOMS: atom_id res chain seq x y z
N MET A 1 -7.26 21.41 20.02
CA MET A 1 -7.16 20.19 19.20
C MET A 1 -5.78 19.62 19.45
N GLU A 2 -5.67 18.52 20.18
CA GLU A 2 -4.37 17.89 20.41
C GLU A 2 -3.90 17.25 19.09
N LYS A 3 -2.72 17.64 18.60
CA LYS A 3 -2.08 16.98 17.46
C LYS A 3 -1.81 15.53 17.86
N GLN A 4 -2.63 14.59 17.39
CA GLN A 4 -2.32 13.17 17.56
C GLN A 4 -1.00 12.89 16.85
N LYS A 5 -0.06 12.24 17.55
CA LYS A 5 1.25 11.93 16.97
C LYS A 5 1.05 10.96 15.81
N ILE A 6 1.58 11.30 14.64
CA ILE A 6 1.52 10.46 13.44
C ILE A 6 2.02 9.02 13.71
N SER A 7 2.91 8.85 14.68
CA SER A 7 3.41 7.54 15.12
C SER A 7 2.30 6.55 15.48
N ILE A 8 1.19 7.02 16.07
CA ILE A 8 0.05 6.15 16.44
C ILE A 8 -0.67 5.66 15.18
N TYR A 9 -0.89 6.56 14.21
CA TYR A 9 -1.52 6.20 12.94
C TYR A 9 -0.61 5.30 12.10
N ARG A 10 0.71 5.53 12.12
CA ARG A 10 1.71 4.65 11.49
C ARG A 10 1.64 3.25 12.08
N GLU A 11 1.68 3.12 13.40
CA GLU A 11 1.59 1.82 14.06
C GLU A 11 0.28 1.09 13.73
N ARG A 12 -0.84 1.82 13.66
CA ARG A 12 -2.13 1.25 13.23
C ARG A 12 -2.08 0.77 11.78
N LEU A 13 -1.51 1.56 10.87
CA LEU A 13 -1.33 1.19 9.47
C LEU A 13 -0.47 -0.06 9.35
N ASP A 14 0.68 -0.09 10.02
CA ASP A 14 1.59 -1.24 10.03
C ASP A 14 0.89 -2.51 10.53
N LYS A 15 0.13 -2.40 11.63
CA LYS A 15 -0.67 -3.52 12.16
C LYS A 15 -1.72 -4.00 11.16
N THR A 16 -2.42 -3.09 10.48
CA THR A 16 -3.40 -3.45 9.45
C THR A 16 -2.73 -4.09 8.25
N LEU A 17 -1.62 -3.55 7.76
CA LEU A 17 -0.86 -4.13 6.65
C LEU A 17 -0.32 -5.52 7.00
N ALA A 18 0.01 -5.78 8.26
CA ALA A 18 0.46 -7.08 8.75
C ALA A 18 -0.68 -8.08 9.06
N SER A 19 -1.95 -7.69 8.89
CA SER A 19 -3.08 -8.57 9.22
C SER A 19 -3.19 -9.76 8.26
N ALA A 20 -3.78 -10.86 8.73
CA ALA A 20 -3.95 -12.09 7.95
C ALA A 20 -4.83 -11.86 6.70
N GLU A 21 -5.78 -10.94 6.78
CA GLU A 21 -6.68 -10.59 5.69
C GLU A 21 -5.95 -9.94 4.51
N LEU A 22 -4.85 -9.24 4.77
CA LEU A 22 -4.07 -8.54 3.74
C LEU A 22 -2.79 -9.28 3.36
N THR A 23 -2.31 -10.22 4.18
CA THR A 23 -1.06 -10.97 3.95
C THR A 23 -1.27 -12.34 3.31
N ASN A 24 -2.40 -13.00 3.57
CA ASN A 24 -2.73 -14.28 2.95
C ASN A 24 -3.40 -14.04 1.58
N GLU A 25 -2.93 -14.75 0.56
CA GLU A 25 -3.40 -14.54 -0.81
C GLU A 25 -4.85 -15.00 -1.03
N GLU A 26 -5.28 -16.08 -0.36
CA GLU A 26 -6.64 -16.61 -0.46
C GLU A 26 -7.66 -15.65 0.18
N THR A 27 -7.34 -15.09 1.36
CA THR A 27 -8.20 -14.11 2.04
C THR A 27 -8.29 -12.81 1.23
N LEU A 28 -7.17 -12.36 0.66
CA LEU A 28 -7.11 -11.19 -0.20
C LEU A 28 -7.92 -11.39 -1.50
N GLU A 29 -7.82 -12.57 -2.12
CA GLU A 29 -8.61 -12.91 -3.29
C GLU A 29 -10.12 -12.85 -2.99
N ILE A 30 -10.54 -13.36 -1.84
CA ILE A 30 -11.95 -13.29 -1.39
C ILE A 30 -12.40 -11.82 -1.21
N LEU A 31 -11.57 -10.97 -0.60
CA LEU A 31 -11.89 -9.54 -0.43
C LEU A 31 -12.04 -8.84 -1.77
N ILE A 32 -11.13 -9.07 -2.70
CA ILE A 32 -11.15 -8.45 -4.03
C ILE A 32 -12.35 -8.96 -4.83
N LYS A 33 -12.65 -10.26 -4.75
CA LYS A 33 -13.85 -10.83 -5.37
C LYS A 33 -15.11 -10.13 -4.86
N ASN A 34 -15.25 -9.97 -3.54
CA ASN A 34 -16.40 -9.28 -2.95
C ASN A 34 -16.49 -7.83 -3.42
N GLN A 35 -15.36 -7.12 -3.51
CA GLN A 35 -15.32 -5.74 -3.99
C GLN A 35 -15.72 -5.61 -5.46
N ILE A 36 -15.21 -6.50 -6.32
CA ILE A 36 -15.57 -6.54 -7.75
C ILE A 36 -17.08 -6.79 -7.90
N LEU A 37 -17.63 -7.74 -7.15
CA LEU A 37 -19.06 -8.06 -7.21
C LEU A 37 -19.95 -6.90 -6.74
N GLN A 38 -19.53 -6.16 -5.71
CA GLN A 38 -20.27 -4.98 -5.23
C GLN A 38 -20.24 -3.82 -6.23
N THR A 39 -19.09 -3.58 -6.86
CA THR A 39 -18.92 -2.48 -7.82
C THR A 39 -19.50 -2.80 -9.20
N SER A 40 -19.54 -4.08 -9.59
CA SER A 40 -20.09 -4.57 -10.85
C SER A 40 -21.61 -4.62 -10.91
N GLN A 41 -22.34 -4.27 -9.84
CA GLN A 41 -23.81 -4.26 -9.83
C GLN A 41 -24.44 -3.38 -10.94
N HIS A 42 -23.66 -2.47 -11.54
CA HIS A 42 -24.11 -1.61 -12.64
C HIS A 42 -23.71 -2.08 -14.05
N GLU A 43 -22.80 -3.05 -14.18
CA GLU A 43 -22.29 -3.52 -15.48
C GLU A 43 -22.73 -4.95 -15.72
N LYS A 44 -23.48 -5.15 -16.81
CA LYS A 44 -24.14 -6.39 -17.22
C LYS A 44 -23.16 -7.48 -17.69
N ASP A 45 -21.86 -7.29 -17.50
CA ASP A 45 -20.81 -8.14 -18.04
C ASP A 45 -20.13 -8.97 -16.94
N GLY A 46 -19.96 -10.26 -17.22
CA GLY A 46 -19.71 -11.27 -16.22
C GLY A 46 -18.39 -11.09 -15.47
N PHE A 47 -18.45 -11.29 -14.15
CA PHE A 47 -17.27 -11.51 -13.31
C PHE A 47 -16.30 -12.46 -14.02
N SER A 48 -15.08 -11.98 -14.31
CA SER A 48 -14.06 -12.77 -14.99
C SER A 48 -12.97 -13.20 -14.01
N GLU A 49 -12.72 -14.51 -13.94
CA GLU A 49 -11.70 -15.08 -13.06
C GLU A 49 -10.29 -14.58 -13.41
N ASN A 50 -10.03 -14.26 -14.69
CA ASN A 50 -8.74 -13.68 -15.11
C ASN A 50 -8.54 -12.26 -14.54
N VAL A 51 -9.61 -11.48 -14.41
CA VAL A 51 -9.58 -10.13 -13.82
C VAL A 51 -9.34 -10.27 -12.33
N LEU A 52 -10.03 -11.20 -11.66
CA LEU A 52 -9.80 -11.46 -10.24
C LEU A 52 -8.32 -11.78 -9.98
N LYS A 53 -7.75 -12.79 -10.65
CA LYS A 53 -6.35 -13.18 -10.45
C LYS A 53 -5.37 -12.04 -10.71
N LYS A 54 -5.57 -11.30 -11.80
CA LYS A 54 -4.73 -10.13 -12.12
C LYS A 54 -4.82 -9.06 -11.03
N ARG A 55 -6.03 -8.74 -10.57
CA ARG A 55 -6.25 -7.75 -9.50
C ARG A 55 -5.65 -8.20 -8.17
N THR A 56 -5.80 -9.48 -7.82
CA THR A 56 -5.18 -10.06 -6.63
C THR A 56 -3.66 -9.90 -6.65
N ALA A 57 -3.02 -10.22 -7.77
CA ALA A 57 -1.58 -10.05 -7.93
C ALA A 57 -1.13 -8.58 -7.84
N GLU A 58 -1.85 -7.66 -8.50
CA GLU A 58 -1.57 -6.22 -8.45
C GLU A 58 -1.68 -5.66 -7.02
N VAL A 59 -2.76 -5.98 -6.32
CA VAL A 59 -3.01 -5.52 -4.95
C VAL A 59 -2.02 -6.15 -3.97
N SER A 60 -1.75 -7.45 -4.10
CA SER A 60 -0.74 -8.14 -3.27
C SER A 60 0.64 -7.50 -3.42
N ASN A 61 1.06 -7.24 -4.66
CA ASN A 61 2.31 -6.53 -4.94
C ASN A 61 2.31 -5.12 -4.32
N PHE A 62 1.22 -4.38 -4.45
CA PHE A 62 1.08 -3.06 -3.83
C PHE A 62 1.17 -3.09 -2.31
N LEU A 63 0.47 -4.02 -1.65
CA LEU A 63 0.54 -4.19 -0.20
C LEU A 63 1.95 -4.58 0.25
N ASN A 64 2.65 -5.44 -0.49
CA ASN A 64 4.04 -5.78 -0.22
C ASN A 64 4.97 -4.57 -0.35
N MET A 65 4.74 -3.71 -1.35
CA MET A 65 5.48 -2.45 -1.47
C MET A 65 5.19 -1.47 -0.32
N LEU A 66 3.97 -1.45 0.23
CA LEU A 66 3.68 -0.63 1.40
C LEU A 66 4.33 -1.19 2.68
N ARG A 67 4.36 -2.52 2.83
CA ARG A 67 5.03 -3.17 3.97
C ARG A 67 6.53 -2.92 3.98
N SER A 68 7.19 -2.90 2.82
CA SER A 68 8.63 -2.62 2.75
C SER A 68 9.00 -1.19 3.12
N ALA A 69 8.03 -0.28 3.21
CA ALA A 69 8.21 1.06 3.76
C ALA A 69 8.12 1.09 5.31
N SER A 70 7.74 -0.01 5.97
CA SER A 70 7.63 -0.07 7.44
C SER A 70 9.00 -0.07 8.11
N VAL A 71 9.17 0.75 9.15
CA VAL A 71 10.46 0.99 9.82
C VAL A 71 10.94 -0.24 10.62
N ASN A 72 10.03 -1.14 10.98
CA ASN A 72 10.35 -2.35 11.76
C ASN A 72 11.14 -3.40 10.96
N ASP A 73 11.25 -3.26 9.63
CA ASP A 73 11.96 -4.22 8.77
C ASP A 73 13.49 -3.97 8.69
N LEU A 74 14.02 -3.02 9.48
CA LEU A 74 15.46 -2.76 9.51
C LEU A 74 16.26 -3.98 10.00
N GLU A 75 15.67 -4.86 10.82
CA GLU A 75 16.30 -6.11 11.29
C GLU A 75 16.19 -7.27 10.26
N LEU A 76 15.25 -7.21 9.30
CA LEU A 76 15.04 -8.25 8.28
C LEU A 76 15.71 -7.93 6.93
N SER A 77 16.43 -6.81 6.85
CA SER A 77 17.11 -6.35 5.62
C SER A 77 18.39 -7.14 5.29
N LYS A 78 18.84 -8.08 6.13
CA LYS A 78 20.09 -8.84 5.91
C LYS A 78 19.96 -10.12 5.09
N THR A 79 18.76 -10.56 4.71
CA THR A 79 18.54 -11.85 4.03
C THR A 79 17.84 -11.77 2.67
N ARG A 80 17.48 -10.58 2.18
CA ARG A 80 16.92 -10.42 0.83
C ARG A 80 17.92 -9.69 -0.05
N GLU A 81 18.83 -10.45 -0.64
CA GLU A 81 19.65 -9.99 -1.76
C GLU A 81 18.75 -9.35 -2.83
N ALA A 82 18.98 -8.05 -3.08
CA ALA A 82 18.84 -7.39 -4.36
C ALA A 82 17.58 -7.69 -5.20
N SER A 83 16.37 -7.49 -4.65
CA SER A 83 15.15 -7.44 -5.47
C SER A 83 14.63 -6.00 -5.59
N HIS A 84 15.14 -5.29 -6.60
CA HIS A 84 14.57 -4.10 -7.25
C HIS A 84 13.64 -3.17 -6.43
N GLY A 85 14.26 -2.19 -5.77
CA GLY A 85 13.62 -0.91 -5.43
C GLY A 85 13.01 -0.86 -4.04
N GLU A 86 13.84 -0.96 -3.02
CA GLU A 86 13.49 -0.65 -1.64
C GLU A 86 13.24 0.86 -1.47
N TRP A 87 12.30 1.22 -0.60
CA TRP A 87 11.97 2.61 -0.30
C TRP A 87 13.10 3.27 0.51
N LYS A 88 13.66 4.35 -0.01
CA LYS A 88 14.65 5.19 0.67
C LYS A 88 13.94 6.35 1.34
N LEU A 89 14.16 6.54 2.64
CA LEU A 89 13.63 7.68 3.38
C LEU A 89 14.25 8.99 2.86
N LYS A 90 13.40 9.96 2.48
CA LYS A 90 13.81 11.30 2.04
C LYS A 90 13.57 12.35 3.10
N GLN A 91 12.45 12.26 3.81
CA GLN A 91 12.08 13.17 4.87
C GLN A 91 11.25 12.43 5.91
N ASP A 92 11.51 12.66 7.19
CA ASP A 92 10.67 12.19 8.28
C ASP A 92 10.42 13.35 9.24
N SER A 93 9.15 13.66 9.45
CA SER A 93 8.69 14.72 10.34
C SER A 93 7.55 14.20 11.20
N GLU A 94 7.15 14.99 12.19
CA GLU A 94 6.01 14.67 13.06
C GLU A 94 4.66 14.67 12.31
N GLU A 95 4.59 15.26 11.12
CA GLU A 95 3.34 15.43 10.37
C GLU A 95 3.25 14.49 9.16
N PHE A 96 4.39 14.14 8.54
CA PHE A 96 4.45 13.22 7.40
C PHE A 96 5.86 12.65 7.19
N ARG A 97 5.95 11.55 6.42
CA ARG A 97 7.20 11.02 5.88
C ARG A 97 7.14 10.93 4.36
N VAL A 98 8.27 11.21 3.71
CA VAL A 98 8.46 11.08 2.26
C VAL A 98 9.49 9.98 2.02
N MET A 99 9.13 9.05 1.16
CA MET A 99 9.95 7.93 0.74
C MET A 99 10.08 7.93 -0.78
N TYR A 100 11.19 7.39 -1.26
CA TYR A 100 11.57 7.41 -2.66
C TYR A 100 12.02 6.03 -3.11
N ARG A 101 11.60 5.63 -4.30
CA ARG A 101 12.02 4.41 -4.96
C ARG A 101 12.51 4.73 -6.38
N GLU A 102 13.71 4.27 -6.68
CA GLU A 102 14.24 4.29 -8.06
C GLU A 102 13.39 3.40 -8.95
N GLY A 103 13.02 3.91 -10.12
CA GLY A 103 12.39 3.09 -11.14
C GLY A 103 13.40 2.16 -11.82
N PRO A 104 12.93 1.36 -12.80
CA PRO A 104 13.78 0.44 -13.53
C PRO A 104 14.99 1.14 -14.17
N GLN A 105 16.14 0.46 -14.19
CA GLN A 105 17.38 1.01 -14.76
C GLN A 105 17.15 1.48 -16.21
N GLY A 106 17.65 2.67 -16.52
CA GLY A 106 17.49 3.28 -17.85
C GLY A 106 16.17 4.03 -18.04
N THR A 107 15.27 4.02 -17.05
CA THR A 107 14.05 4.84 -17.08
C THR A 107 14.22 6.12 -16.26
N PRO A 108 13.66 7.26 -16.71
CA PRO A 108 13.66 8.51 -15.93
C PRO A 108 12.54 8.54 -14.86
N PHE A 109 11.72 7.50 -14.79
CA PHE A 109 10.54 7.47 -13.92
C PHE A 109 10.92 6.91 -12.56
N HIS A 110 10.56 7.63 -11.49
CA HIS A 110 10.80 7.22 -10.12
C HIS A 110 9.50 7.37 -9.32
N SER A 111 9.38 6.66 -8.21
CA SER A 111 8.20 6.72 -7.34
C SER A 111 8.51 7.49 -6.06
N LEU A 112 7.57 8.34 -5.67
CA LEU A 112 7.53 8.97 -4.34
C LEU A 112 6.30 8.46 -3.60
N LEU A 113 6.46 8.18 -2.32
CA LEU A 113 5.39 7.82 -1.41
C LEU A 113 5.40 8.82 -0.26
N VAL A 114 4.25 9.43 0.01
CA VAL A 114 4.06 10.32 1.16
C VAL A 114 3.04 9.70 2.08
N GLU A 115 3.42 9.52 3.33
CA GLU A 115 2.51 9.06 4.37
C GLU A 115 2.32 10.17 5.40
N GLY A 116 1.06 10.48 5.68
CA GLY A 116 0.62 11.53 6.58
C GLY A 116 -0.73 11.17 7.19
N TYR A 117 -1.28 12.08 8.00
CA TYR A 117 -2.68 12.02 8.41
C TYR A 117 -3.42 13.24 7.88
N VAL A 118 -4.71 13.06 7.60
CA VAL A 118 -5.62 14.16 7.25
C VAL A 118 -6.77 14.13 8.25
N ASP A 119 -6.95 15.24 8.96
CA ASP A 119 -8.09 15.44 9.86
C ASP A 119 -9.30 15.92 9.07
N GLY A 120 -9.90 15.01 8.29
CA GLY A 120 -11.02 15.33 7.43
C GLY A 120 -11.69 14.09 6.81
N PRO A 121 -12.93 14.24 6.30
CA PRO A 121 -13.63 13.15 5.64
C PRO A 121 -12.89 12.66 4.38
N VAL A 122 -12.87 11.34 4.17
CA VAL A 122 -12.17 10.72 3.03
C VAL A 122 -12.77 11.17 1.69
N ASP A 123 -14.08 11.41 1.63
CA ASP A 123 -14.79 11.89 0.44
C ASP A 123 -14.43 13.33 0.03
N VAL A 124 -13.90 14.12 0.96
CA VAL A 124 -13.35 15.46 0.69
C VAL A 124 -11.90 15.35 0.18
N CYS A 125 -11.18 14.30 0.58
CA CYS A 125 -9.81 14.04 0.17
C CYS A 125 -9.76 13.42 -1.24
N LYS A 126 -9.93 14.24 -2.27
CA LYS A 126 -9.74 13.81 -3.67
C LYS A 126 -8.25 13.62 -3.96
N PHE A 127 -7.76 12.39 -3.81
CA PHE A 127 -6.42 12.02 -4.27
C PHE A 127 -6.49 11.64 -5.75
N VAL A 128 -6.00 12.52 -6.62
CA VAL A 128 -5.76 12.22 -8.04
C VAL A 128 -4.26 11.92 -8.17
N GLY A 129 -3.93 10.68 -8.50
CA GLY A 129 -2.58 10.22 -8.83
C GLY A 129 -2.52 9.86 -10.30
#